data_AF-A0A353Q7Q8-F1
#
_entry.id   AF-A0A353Q7Q8-F1
#
_cell.length_a   1.000
_cell.length_b   1.000
_cell.length_c   1.000
_cell.angle_alpha   90.00
_cell.angle_beta   90.00
_cell.angle_gamma   90.00
#
_symmetry.space_group_name_H-M   'P 1'
#
loop_
_entity.id
_entity.type
_entity.pdbx_description
1 polymer ?
#
loop_
_entity_poly.entity_id
_entity_poly.type
_entity_poly.pdbx_seq_one_letter_code
_entity_poly.pdbx_strand_id
1 'polypeptide(L)'
;MEKARNTGTIKSLSTHYYIHVTVIATLLALVLFRVIDLSRYAEFITVTAERYAILVTIIAIPVALKTFSERLKKVSKGSINRPPEKEYARAYFIRLYSVGIVTVANIVLFSCSRNHNFLWLTIVLLIIYFFCKPSDAELIALTDTEKEAHEDA
;
A
#
# COMPACT_ATOMS: atom_id res chain seq x y z
N MET A 1 -21.00 -21.97 10.73
CA MET A 1 -19.53 -22.21 10.77
C MET A 1 -18.74 -21.31 9.82
N GLU A 2 -19.36 -20.61 8.86
CA GLU A 2 -18.70 -19.70 7.90
C GLU A 2 -18.13 -18.40 8.52
N LYS A 3 -18.82 -17.84 9.53
CA LYS A 3 -18.42 -16.60 10.24
C LYS A 3 -17.06 -16.69 10.96
N ALA A 4 -16.64 -17.90 11.35
CA ALA A 4 -15.34 -18.15 11.99
C ALA A 4 -14.17 -18.27 10.98
N ARG A 5 -14.47 -18.57 9.70
CA ARG A 5 -13.46 -18.64 8.63
C ARG A 5 -13.06 -17.23 8.17
N ASN A 6 -14.04 -16.32 8.09
CA ASN A 6 -13.83 -14.96 7.62
C ASN A 6 -13.00 -14.10 8.60
N THR A 7 -13.21 -14.28 9.91
CA THR A 7 -12.44 -13.58 10.96
C THR A 7 -10.95 -13.95 10.95
N GLY A 8 -10.58 -15.18 10.58
CA GLY A 8 -9.18 -15.60 10.46
C GLY A 8 -8.44 -14.91 9.30
N THR A 9 -9.09 -14.80 8.14
CA THR A 9 -8.54 -14.13 6.95
C THR A 9 -8.39 -12.63 7.19
N ILE A 10 -9.40 -11.99 7.80
CA ILE A 10 -9.38 -10.56 8.15
C ILE A 10 -8.27 -10.26 9.17
N LYS A 11 -8.15 -11.09 10.21
CA LYS A 11 -7.10 -10.94 11.23
C LYS A 11 -5.70 -11.12 10.65
N SER A 12 -5.52 -12.03 9.70
CA SER A 12 -4.25 -12.17 8.97
C SER A 12 -3.93 -10.93 8.13
N LEU A 13 -4.94 -10.35 7.47
CA LEU A 13 -4.78 -9.17 6.62
C LEU A 13 -4.43 -7.91 7.44
N SER A 14 -5.08 -7.71 8.59
CA SER A 14 -4.76 -6.60 9.49
C SER A 14 -3.39 -6.78 10.16
N THR A 15 -2.99 -8.02 10.47
CA THR A 15 -1.64 -8.31 10.99
C THR A 15 -0.58 -7.96 9.94
N HIS A 16 -0.78 -8.33 8.67
CA HIS A 16 0.15 -7.97 7.59
C HIS A 16 0.24 -6.45 7.39
N TYR A 17 -0.89 -5.73 7.51
CA TYR A 17 -0.89 -4.27 7.48
C TYR A 17 -0.01 -3.68 8.59
N TYR A 18 -0.25 -4.08 9.84
CA TYR A 18 0.51 -3.56 10.98
C TYR A 18 1.99 -3.90 10.87
N ILE A 19 2.33 -5.14 10.51
CA ILE A 19 3.73 -5.55 10.28
C ILE A 19 4.36 -4.66 9.21
N HIS A 20 3.69 -4.46 8.06
CA HIS A 20 4.24 -3.67 6.97
C HIS A 20 4.46 -2.21 7.37
N VAL A 21 3.50 -1.59 8.06
CA VAL A 21 3.61 -0.21 8.56
C VAL A 21 4.71 -0.10 9.61
N THR A 22 4.80 -1.04 10.56
CA THR A 22 5.86 -1.07 11.58
C THR A 22 7.23 -1.24 10.95
N VAL A 23 7.38 -2.10 9.94
CA VAL A 23 8.64 -2.29 9.21
C VAL A 23 9.06 -0.99 8.51
N ILE A 24 8.15 -0.32 7.81
CA ILE A 24 8.47 0.95 7.15
C ILE A 24 8.82 2.04 8.16
N ALA A 25 8.06 2.17 9.25
CA ALA A 25 8.33 3.15 10.29
C ALA A 25 9.70 2.89 10.96
N THR A 26 10.02 1.62 11.24
CA THR A 26 11.32 1.23 11.79
C THR A 26 12.44 1.51 10.80
N LEU A 27 12.26 1.19 9.52
CA LEU A 27 13.25 1.47 8.47
C LEU A 27 13.52 2.98 8.36
N LEU A 28 12.46 3.81 8.36
CA LEU A 28 12.59 5.25 8.35
C LEU A 28 13.35 5.75 9.59
N ALA A 29 13.01 5.24 10.79
CA ALA A 29 13.71 5.58 12.02
C ALA A 29 15.20 5.22 11.95
N LEU A 30 15.56 4.01 11.48
CA LEU A 30 16.95 3.59 11.32
C LEU A 30 17.75 4.51 10.40
N VAL A 31 17.14 4.99 9.31
CA VAL A 31 17.77 5.98 8.42
C VAL A 31 17.89 7.35 9.09
N LEU A 32 16.88 7.80 9.84
CA LEU A 32 16.91 9.08 10.57
C LEU A 32 17.97 9.10 11.67
N PHE A 33 18.10 8.01 12.43
CA PHE A 33 19.14 7.84 13.45
C PHE A 33 20.52 7.53 12.85
N ARG A 34 20.65 7.52 11.51
CA ARG A 34 21.89 7.20 10.78
C ARG A 34 22.50 5.84 11.13
N VAL A 35 21.69 4.89 11.59
CA VAL A 35 22.12 3.50 11.77
C VAL A 35 22.38 2.86 10.40
N ILE A 36 21.59 3.24 9.40
CA ILE A 36 21.77 2.88 7.99
C ILE A 36 22.10 4.14 7.21
N ASP A 37 23.37 4.28 6.80
CA ASP A 37 23.81 5.40 5.98
C ASP A 37 24.25 4.95 4.59
N LEU A 38 23.42 5.28 3.59
CA LEU A 38 23.69 5.01 2.18
C LEU A 38 24.31 6.23 1.46
N SER A 39 24.69 7.29 2.18
CA SER A 39 25.26 8.49 1.55
C SER A 39 26.56 8.25 0.79
N ARG A 40 27.24 7.13 1.04
CA ARG A 40 28.40 6.71 0.25
C ARG A 40 28.08 6.50 -1.24
N TYR A 41 26.82 6.26 -1.57
CA TYR A 41 26.32 6.11 -2.95
C TYR A 41 25.75 7.42 -3.53
N ALA A 42 25.80 8.52 -2.78
CA ALA A 42 25.28 9.82 -3.21
C ALA A 42 26.00 10.37 -4.45
N GLU A 43 27.27 10.01 -4.64
CA GLU A 43 28.11 10.46 -5.76
C GLU A 43 27.53 10.05 -7.14
N PHE A 44 26.70 8.99 -7.17
CA PHE A 44 26.03 8.52 -8.39
C PHE A 44 24.69 9.21 -8.67
N ILE A 45 24.15 9.97 -7.72
CA ILE A 45 22.83 10.60 -7.83
C ILE A 45 23.01 12.08 -8.18
N THR A 46 22.68 12.43 -9.43
CA THR A 46 22.69 13.82 -9.88
C THR A 46 21.44 14.57 -9.41
N VAL A 47 21.55 15.89 -9.22
CA VAL A 47 20.42 16.78 -8.88
C VAL A 47 19.27 16.65 -9.88
N THR A 48 19.58 16.39 -11.16
CA THR A 48 18.58 16.13 -12.20
C THR A 48 17.81 14.84 -11.93
N ALA A 49 18.51 13.75 -11.59
CA ALA A 49 17.89 12.47 -11.27
C ALA A 49 16.97 12.57 -10.04
N GLU A 50 17.36 13.36 -9.02
CA GLU A 50 16.51 13.59 -7.85
C GLU A 50 15.18 14.25 -8.21
N ARG A 51 15.20 15.27 -9.07
CA ARG A 51 13.99 15.99 -9.51
C ARG A 51 13.04 15.08 -10.27
N TYR A 52 13.56 14.23 -11.15
CA TYR A 52 12.75 13.24 -11.86
C TYR A 52 12.19 12.17 -10.91
N ALA A 53 12.97 11.72 -9.92
CA ALA A 53 12.49 10.75 -8.94
C ALA A 53 11.33 11.29 -8.08
N ILE A 54 11.41 12.58 -7.68
CA ILE A 54 10.31 13.28 -7.01
C ILE A 54 9.07 13.34 -7.91
N LEU A 55 9.23 13.78 -9.17
CA LEU A 55 8.12 13.90 -10.12
C LEU A 55 7.43 12.56 -10.36
N VAL A 56 8.21 11.49 -10.56
CA VAL A 56 7.68 10.12 -10.74
C VAL A 56 6.95 9.66 -9.49
N THR A 57 7.46 9.96 -8.29
CA THR A 57 6.79 9.63 -7.02
C THR A 57 5.42 10.31 -6.93
N ILE A 58 5.33 11.61 -7.26
CA ILE A 58 4.08 12.37 -7.22
C ILE A 58 3.03 11.77 -8.17
N ILE A 59 3.44 11.26 -9.34
CA ILE A 59 2.54 10.62 -10.31
C ILE A 59 2.21 9.18 -9.91
N ALA A 60 3.16 8.45 -9.34
CA ALA A 60 2.97 7.05 -8.93
C ALA A 60 1.91 6.90 -7.84
N ILE A 61 1.82 7.86 -6.91
CA ILE A 61 0.83 7.87 -5.82
C ILE A 61 -0.63 7.82 -6.35
N PRO A 62 -1.12 8.77 -7.16
CA PRO A 62 -2.48 8.77 -7.67
C PRO A 62 -2.73 7.62 -8.64
N VAL A 63 -1.71 7.18 -9.40
CA VAL A 63 -1.82 6.01 -10.28
C VAL A 63 -2.06 4.74 -9.46
N ALA A 64 -1.28 4.51 -8.41
CA ALA A 64 -1.48 3.36 -7.51
C ALA A 64 -2.87 3.36 -6.87
N LEU A 65 -3.33 4.52 -6.42
CA LEU A 65 -4.68 4.70 -5.85
C LEU A 65 -5.78 4.46 -6.90
N LYS A 66 -5.63 4.95 -8.13
CA LYS A 66 -6.60 4.78 -9.21
C LYS A 66 -6.71 3.32 -9.66
N THR A 67 -5.58 2.64 -9.82
CA THR A 67 -5.56 1.21 -10.17
C THR A 67 -6.29 0.35 -9.14
N PHE A 68 -6.19 0.69 -7.86
CA PHE A 68 -6.94 0.00 -6.81
C PHE A 68 -8.46 0.20 -6.96
N SER A 69 -8.92 1.44 -7.13
CA SER A 69 -10.34 1.75 -7.30
C SER A 69 -10.96 1.04 -8.50
N GLU A 70 -10.25 1.00 -9.63
CA GLU A 70 -10.72 0.31 -10.85
C GLU A 70 -10.82 -1.21 -10.67
N ARG A 71 -9.88 -1.81 -9.93
CA ARG A 71 -9.92 -3.25 -9.61
C ARG A 71 -11.08 -3.55 -8.67
N LEU A 72 -11.31 -2.73 -7.65
CA LEU A 72 -12.42 -2.91 -6.71
C LEU A 72 -13.78 -2.82 -7.41
N LYS A 73 -13.94 -1.86 -8.35
CA LYS A 73 -15.15 -1.77 -9.20
C LYS A 73 -15.39 -3.01 -10.05
N LYS A 74 -14.32 -3.69 -10.50
CA LYS A 74 -14.44 -4.95 -11.27
C LYS A 74 -14.86 -6.12 -10.38
N VAL A 75 -14.43 -6.16 -9.12
CA VAL A 75 -14.87 -7.16 -8.13
C VAL A 75 -16.35 -6.96 -7.79
N SER A 76 -16.77 -5.73 -7.48
CA SER A 76 -18.16 -5.41 -7.13
C SER A 76 -19.17 -5.67 -8.25
N LYS A 77 -18.76 -5.63 -9.53
CA LYS A 77 -19.62 -5.92 -10.68
C LYS A 77 -19.78 -7.42 -11.00
N GLY A 78 -19.28 -8.33 -10.16
CA GLY A 78 -19.40 -9.77 -10.38
C GLY A 78 -18.71 -10.28 -11.65
N SER A 79 -17.84 -9.47 -12.27
CA SER A 79 -17.22 -9.76 -13.57
C SER A 79 -16.08 -10.80 -13.49
N ILE A 80 -15.88 -11.46 -12.34
CA ILE A 80 -14.69 -12.26 -12.05
C ILE A 80 -15.10 -13.68 -11.64
N ASN A 81 -14.55 -14.66 -12.37
CA ASN A 81 -14.78 -16.10 -12.20
C ASN A 81 -14.10 -16.71 -10.94
N ARG A 82 -13.89 -15.92 -9.88
CA ARG A 82 -13.13 -16.32 -8.66
C ARG A 82 -13.87 -15.88 -7.41
N PRO A 83 -13.70 -16.59 -6.27
CA PRO A 83 -14.34 -16.21 -5.02
C PRO A 83 -13.94 -14.77 -4.61
N PRO A 84 -14.90 -13.88 -4.34
CA PRO A 84 -14.67 -12.45 -4.17
C PRO A 84 -13.81 -12.10 -2.95
N GLU A 85 -13.82 -12.93 -1.91
CA GLU A 85 -12.93 -12.79 -0.74
C GLU A 85 -11.44 -12.80 -1.12
N LYS A 86 -11.04 -13.67 -2.06
CA LYS A 86 -9.64 -13.79 -2.49
C LYS A 86 -9.22 -12.63 -3.38
N GLU A 87 -10.13 -12.12 -4.19
CA GLU A 87 -9.83 -11.00 -5.09
C GLU A 87 -9.79 -9.67 -4.33
N TYR A 88 -10.62 -9.49 -3.29
CA TYR A 88 -10.51 -8.37 -2.36
C TYR A 88 -9.16 -8.38 -1.63
N ALA A 89 -8.77 -9.53 -1.05
CA ALA A 89 -7.47 -9.67 -0.40
C ALA A 89 -6.31 -9.34 -1.36
N ARG A 90 -6.40 -9.79 -2.62
CA ARG A 90 -5.38 -9.50 -3.64
C ARG A 90 -5.32 -8.02 -4.02
N ALA A 91 -6.46 -7.37 -4.23
CA ALA A 91 -6.51 -5.94 -4.53
C ALA A 91 -5.92 -5.12 -3.36
N TYR A 92 -6.25 -5.52 -2.14
CA TYR A 92 -5.71 -4.95 -0.91
C TYR A 92 -4.18 -5.09 -0.84
N PHE A 93 -3.65 -6.29 -1.07
CA PHE A 93 -2.19 -6.50 -1.10
C PHE A 93 -1.51 -5.67 -2.18
N ILE A 94 -2.09 -5.57 -3.39
CA ILE A 94 -1.53 -4.74 -4.47
C ILE A 94 -1.42 -3.28 -4.01
N ARG A 95 -2.45 -2.74 -3.36
CA ARG A 95 -2.41 -1.38 -2.79
C ARG A 95 -1.32 -1.24 -1.73
N LEU A 96 -1.25 -2.17 -0.78
CA LEU A 96 -0.29 -2.12 0.31
C LEU A 96 1.17 -2.18 -0.19
N TYR A 97 1.45 -3.09 -1.13
CA TYR A 97 2.79 -3.28 -1.69
C TYR A 97 3.17 -2.17 -2.68
N SER A 98 2.24 -1.66 -3.49
CA SER A 98 2.53 -0.54 -4.41
C SER A 98 2.93 0.73 -3.66
N VAL A 99 2.15 1.12 -2.65
CA VAL A 99 2.51 2.25 -1.78
C VAL A 99 3.81 1.94 -1.02
N GLY A 100 4.05 0.67 -0.67
CA GLY A 100 5.25 0.24 0.06
C GLY A 100 6.53 0.35 -0.73
N ILE A 101 6.51 -0.11 -1.97
CA ILE A 101 7.65 0.00 -2.89
C ILE A 101 8.00 1.48 -3.10
N VAL A 102 7.00 2.33 -3.34
CA VAL A 102 7.21 3.77 -3.51
C VAL A 102 7.79 4.39 -2.24
N THR A 103 7.31 3.98 -1.06
CA THR A 103 7.79 4.49 0.24
C THR A 103 9.23 4.06 0.51
N VAL A 104 9.57 2.78 0.30
CA VAL A 104 10.94 2.28 0.45
C VAL A 104 11.88 2.99 -0.52
N ALA A 105 11.47 3.19 -1.78
CA ALA A 105 12.27 3.94 -2.74
C ALA A 105 12.56 5.37 -2.27
N ASN A 106 11.56 6.07 -1.70
CA ASN A 106 11.75 7.40 -1.13
C ASN A 106 12.67 7.39 0.10
N ILE A 107 12.58 6.38 0.97
CA ILE A 107 13.49 6.22 2.12
C ILE A 107 14.94 5.99 1.66
N VAL A 108 15.15 5.14 0.65
CA VAL A 108 16.48 4.88 0.08
C VAL A 108 17.04 6.14 -0.56
N LEU A 109 16.24 6.85 -1.37
CA LEU A 109 16.63 8.12 -1.98
C LEU A 109 16.96 9.17 -0.92
N PHE A 110 16.18 9.26 0.16
CA PHE A 110 16.48 10.11 1.30
C PHE A 110 17.81 9.74 1.97
N SER A 111 18.07 8.44 2.18
CA SER A 111 19.34 7.98 2.78
C SER A 111 20.55 8.33 1.90
N CYS A 112 20.44 8.17 0.58
CA CYS A 112 21.51 8.48 -0.37
C CYS A 112 21.71 10.00 -0.54
N SER A 113 20.67 10.72 -0.97
CA SER A 113 20.75 12.13 -1.37
C SER A 113 20.74 13.11 -0.18
N ARG A 114 20.18 12.67 0.97
CA ARG A 114 19.90 13.53 2.12
C ARG A 114 18.97 14.72 1.83
N ASN A 115 18.27 14.68 0.70
CA ASN A 115 17.31 15.70 0.32
C ASN A 115 16.00 15.54 1.10
N HIS A 116 15.65 16.58 1.86
CA HIS A 116 14.46 16.61 2.72
C HIS A 116 13.15 16.43 1.94
N ASN A 117 13.13 16.68 0.62
CA ASN A 117 11.95 16.43 -0.21
C ASN A 117 11.51 14.96 -0.17
N PHE A 118 12.46 14.01 -0.22
CA PHE A 118 12.16 12.58 -0.13
C PHE A 118 11.61 12.21 1.25
N LEU A 119 12.08 12.88 2.31
CA LEU A 119 11.52 12.71 3.65
C LEU A 119 10.07 13.21 3.72
N TRP A 120 9.78 14.39 3.17
CA TRP A 120 8.42 14.93 3.11
C TRP A 120 7.47 14.04 2.31
N LEU A 121 7.91 13.52 1.16
CA LEU A 121 7.13 12.56 0.37
C LEU A 121 6.86 11.27 1.15
N THR A 122 7.85 10.77 1.90
CA THR A 122 7.68 9.61 2.78
C THR A 122 6.63 9.87 3.86
N ILE A 123 6.61 11.07 4.47
CA ILE A 123 5.58 11.45 5.45
C ILE A 123 4.19 11.47 4.80
N VAL A 124 4.06 12.05 3.60
CA VAL A 124 2.79 12.05 2.86
C VAL A 124 2.33 10.62 2.55
N LEU A 125 3.24 9.74 2.14
CA LEU A 125 2.95 8.32 1.89
C LEU A 125 2.50 7.60 3.17
N LEU A 126 3.09 7.91 4.33
CA LEU A 126 2.65 7.38 5.62
C LEU A 126 1.23 7.82 5.99
N ILE A 127 0.83 9.04 5.65
CA ILE A 127 -0.57 9.48 5.82
C ILE A 127 -1.49 8.69 4.88
N ILE A 128 -1.07 8.47 3.63
CA ILE A 128 -1.83 7.65 2.67
C ILE A 128 -1.98 6.20 3.16
N TYR A 129 -0.97 5.69 3.88
CA TYR A 129 -1.03 4.39 4.53
C TYR A 129 -2.18 4.26 5.53
N PHE A 130 -2.50 5.33 6.29
CA PHE A 130 -3.66 5.31 7.19
C PHE A 130 -4.96 5.07 6.44
N PHE A 131 -5.11 5.60 5.23
CA PHE A 131 -6.26 5.34 4.36
C PHE A 131 -6.23 3.93 3.74
N CYS A 132 -5.10 3.23 3.81
CA CYS A 132 -4.96 1.84 3.37
C CYS A 132 -5.31 0.84 4.48
N LYS A 133 -5.73 1.28 5.67
CA LYS A 133 -6.20 0.39 6.73
C LYS A 133 -7.41 -0.43 6.21
N PRO A 134 -7.41 -1.76 6.37
CA PRO A 134 -8.52 -2.58 5.93
C PRO A 134 -9.76 -2.22 6.76
N SER A 135 -10.87 -1.91 6.09
CA SER A 135 -12.14 -1.59 6.74
C SER A 135 -13.03 -2.84 6.76
N ASP A 136 -13.32 -3.34 7.96
CA ASP A 136 -14.15 -4.53 8.17
C ASP A 136 -15.56 -4.38 7.56
N ALA A 137 -16.07 -3.14 7.48
CA ALA A 137 -17.38 -2.83 6.90
C ALA A 137 -17.44 -3.05 5.38
N GLU A 138 -16.31 -2.88 4.67
CA GLU A 138 -16.26 -3.00 3.21
C GLU A 138 -16.28 -4.47 2.78
N LEU A 139 -15.67 -5.36 3.57
CA LEU A 139 -15.70 -6.79 3.33
C LEU A 139 -17.08 -7.39 3.62
N ILE A 140 -17.72 -6.96 4.71
CA ILE A 140 -19.09 -7.39 5.06
C ILE A 140 -20.07 -6.98 3.97
N ALA A 141 -20.01 -5.74 3.49
CA ALA A 141 -20.86 -5.25 2.40
C ALA A 141 -20.68 -6.06 1.10
N LEU A 142 -19.45 -6.48 0.78
CA LEU A 142 -19.18 -7.30 -0.41
C LEU A 142 -19.68 -8.74 -0.27
N THR A 143 -19.58 -9.33 0.92
CA THR A 143 -20.12 -10.67 1.21
C THR A 143 -21.65 -10.68 1.19
N ASP A 144 -22.29 -9.63 1.68
CA ASP A 144 -23.75 -9.51 1.66
C ASP A 144 -24.27 -9.27 0.24
N THR A 145 -23.56 -8.46 -0.58
CA THR A 145 -23.91 -8.23 -2.00
C THR A 145 -23.78 -9.50 -2.86
N GLU A 146 -22.81 -10.38 -2.56
CA GLU A 146 -22.67 -11.68 -3.25
C GLU A 146 -23.83 -12.62 -2.92
N LYS A 147 -24.31 -12.62 -1.66
CA LYS A 147 -25.45 -13.45 -1.23
C LYS A 147 -26.74 -13.04 -1.94
N GLU A 148 -27.04 -11.75 -1.98
CA GLU A 148 -28.23 -11.24 -2.68
C GLU A 148 -28.19 -11.59 -4.18
N ALA A 149 -27.03 -11.43 -4.84
CA ALA A 149 -26.89 -11.76 -6.26
C ALA A 149 -27.01 -13.27 -6.59
N HIS A 150 -26.82 -14.15 -5.62
CA HIS A 150 -26.97 -15.60 -5.77
C HIS A 150 -28.35 -16.13 -5.34
N GLU A 151 -29.14 -15.34 -4.60
CA GLU A 151 -30.49 -15.71 -4.14
C GLU A 151 -31.57 -15.25 -5.14
N ASP A 152 -31.24 -14.31 -6.02
CA ASP A 152 -32.09 -13.79 -7.10
C ASP A 152 -31.88 -14.49 -8.48
N ALA A 153 -31.06 -15.55 -8.55
CA ALA A 153 -30.72 -16.30 -9.77
C ALA A 153 -31.17 -17.78 -9.73
#